data_AF-A0A1M7KS78-F1
#
_entry.id   AF-A0A1M7KS78-F1
#
_cell.length_a   1.000
_cell.length_b   1.000
_cell.length_c   1.000
_cell.angle_alpha   90.00
_cell.angle_beta   90.00
_cell.angle_gamma   90.00
#
_symmetry.space_group_name_H-M   'P 1'
#
loop_
_entity.id
_entity.type
_entity.pdbx_description
1 polymer ?
#
loop_
_entity_poly.entity_id
_entity_poly.type
_entity_poly.pdbx_seq_one_letter_code
_entity_poly.pdbx_strand_id
1 'polypeptide(L)'
;MNYSVEDIQRQFQRLRMTETSKEIPTFLRKAESHSWTYQEFLRELLTYEEKRREEKMIEKHLKWAKFPYQKSLKEFDLKEQPSLSKRQLRQLSELSWLEE
;
A
#
# COMPACT_ATOMS: atom_id res chain seq x y z
N MET A 1 3.43 29.02 -20.73
CA MET A 1 3.16 27.62 -21.11
C MET A 1 2.04 27.14 -20.21
N ASN A 2 0.82 26.96 -20.74
CA ASN A 2 -0.26 26.34 -19.99
C ASN A 2 -0.11 24.83 -20.13
N TYR A 3 0.37 24.17 -19.09
CA TYR A 3 0.38 22.72 -19.05
C TYR A 3 -1.05 22.27 -18.72
N SER A 4 -1.66 21.47 -19.60
CA SER A 4 -2.96 20.87 -19.29
C SER A 4 -2.78 19.81 -18.21
N VAL A 5 -3.80 19.59 -17.37
CA VAL A 5 -3.82 18.47 -16.42
C VAL A 5 -3.56 17.15 -17.16
N GLU A 6 -4.00 17.05 -18.40
CA GLU A 6 -3.76 15.88 -19.28
C GLU A 6 -2.29 15.66 -19.61
N ASP A 7 -1.50 16.74 -19.78
CA ASP A 7 -0.06 16.65 -20.03
C ASP A 7 0.68 16.12 -18.80
N ILE A 8 0.27 16.62 -17.63
CA ILE A 8 0.78 16.17 -16.34
C ILE A 8 0.46 14.68 -16.17
N GLN A 9 -0.79 14.27 -16.40
CA GLN A 9 -1.19 12.86 -16.37
C GLN A 9 -0.34 11.98 -17.29
N ARG A 10 -0.08 12.41 -18.54
CA ARG A 10 0.79 11.68 -19.47
C ARG A 10 2.23 11.55 -18.96
N GLN A 11 2.78 12.59 -18.32
CA GLN A 11 4.10 12.52 -17.70
C GLN A 11 4.15 11.51 -16.55
N PHE A 12 3.13 11.51 -15.68
CA PHE A 12 3.03 10.53 -14.60
C PHE A 12 2.88 9.09 -15.12
N GLN A 13 2.13 8.87 -16.20
CA GLN A 13 2.08 7.57 -16.86
C GLN A 13 3.45 7.11 -17.39
N ARG A 14 4.22 8.02 -18.00
CA ARG A 14 5.59 7.73 -18.47
C ARG A 14 6.54 7.37 -17.32
N LEU A 15 6.37 8.01 -16.16
CA LEU A 15 7.13 7.72 -14.94
C LEU A 15 6.66 6.44 -14.22
N ARG A 16 5.77 5.65 -14.85
CA ARG A 16 5.13 4.43 -14.29
C ARG A 16 4.23 4.69 -13.07
N MET A 17 3.92 5.96 -12.80
CA MET A 17 3.04 6.41 -11.72
C MET A 17 1.57 6.43 -12.19
N THR A 18 1.08 5.27 -12.64
CA THR A 18 -0.22 5.16 -13.33
C THR A 18 -1.41 5.41 -12.42
N GLU A 19 -1.29 5.18 -11.11
CA GLU A 19 -2.37 5.42 -10.16
C GLU A 19 -2.39 6.87 -9.70
N THR A 20 -1.21 7.41 -9.42
CA THR A 20 -1.05 8.84 -9.12
C THR A 20 -1.56 9.68 -10.29
N SER A 21 -1.25 9.30 -11.54
CA SER A 21 -1.82 9.94 -12.74
C SER A 21 -3.35 10.03 -12.74
N LYS A 22 -4.06 9.03 -12.23
CA LYS A 22 -5.54 9.05 -12.20
C LYS A 22 -6.07 9.93 -11.08
N GLU A 23 -5.36 9.97 -9.95
CA GLU A 23 -5.74 10.73 -8.77
C GLU A 23 -5.24 12.19 -8.78
N ILE A 24 -4.40 12.62 -9.73
CA ILE A 24 -3.95 14.03 -9.80
C ILE A 24 -5.08 15.05 -9.72
N PRO A 25 -6.19 14.91 -10.46
CA PRO A 25 -7.29 15.86 -10.37
C PRO A 25 -7.92 15.92 -8.98
N THR A 26 -7.93 14.81 -8.23
CA THR A 26 -8.45 14.77 -6.85
C THR A 26 -7.46 15.41 -5.89
N PHE A 27 -6.16 15.18 -6.06
CA PHE A 27 -5.10 15.83 -5.30
C PHE A 27 -5.08 17.35 -5.51
N LEU A 28 -5.27 17.83 -6.75
CA LEU A 28 -5.36 19.26 -7.04
C LEU A 28 -6.55 19.91 -6.34
N ARG A 29 -7.74 19.28 -6.39
CA ARG A 29 -8.92 19.76 -5.66
C ARG A 29 -8.71 19.76 -4.14
N LYS A 30 -8.04 18.73 -3.60
CA LYS A 30 -7.70 18.66 -2.17
C LYS A 30 -6.74 19.77 -1.76
N ALA A 31 -5.72 20.03 -2.58
CA ALA A 31 -4.76 21.11 -2.36
C ALA A 31 -5.43 22.49 -2.38
N GLU A 32 -6.36 22.71 -3.32
CA GLU A 32 -7.17 23.94 -3.37
C GLU A 32 -8.05 24.07 -2.12
N SER A 33 -8.72 23.00 -1.71
CA SER A 33 -9.64 23.01 -0.56
C SER A 33 -8.93 23.22 0.77
N HIS A 34 -7.73 22.65 0.92
CA HIS A 34 -6.95 22.71 2.15
C HIS A 34 -5.87 23.80 2.14
N SER A 35 -5.79 24.60 1.06
CA SER A 35 -4.76 25.63 0.86
C SER A 35 -3.34 25.10 1.12
N TRP A 36 -3.03 23.91 0.60
CA TRP A 36 -1.74 23.27 0.85
C TRP A 36 -0.57 24.10 0.32
N THR A 37 0.52 24.11 1.09
CA THR A 37 1.79 24.58 0.58
C THR A 37 2.30 23.63 -0.51
N TYR A 38 3.13 24.14 -1.43
CA TYR A 38 3.75 23.32 -2.48
C TYR A 38 4.52 22.11 -1.90
N GLN A 39 5.10 22.28 -0.70
CA GLN A 39 5.82 21.22 0.00
C GLN A 39 4.88 20.11 0.48
N GLU A 40 3.74 20.45 1.08
CA GLU A 40 2.74 19.47 1.52
C GLU A 40 2.13 18.72 0.35
N PHE A 41 1.81 19.43 -0.74
CA PHE A 41 1.30 18.80 -1.96
C PHE A 41 2.28 17.77 -2.53
N LEU A 42 3.56 18.14 -2.68
CA LEU A 42 4.59 17.22 -3.17
C LEU A 42 4.78 16.04 -2.23
N ARG A 43 4.80 16.29 -0.92
CA ARG A 43 4.95 15.22 0.08
C ARG A 43 3.81 14.22 0.00
N GLU A 44 2.58 14.69 0.01
CA GLU A 44 1.41 13.81 -0.02
C GLU A 44 1.36 13.01 -1.33
N LEU A 45 1.68 13.66 -2.46
CA LEU A 45 1.72 13.01 -3.77
C LEU A 45 2.79 11.90 -3.83
N LEU A 46 3.98 12.15 -3.29
CA LEU A 46 5.05 11.15 -3.22
C LEU A 46 4.70 10.01 -2.26
N THR A 47 4.16 10.33 -1.09
CA THR A 47 3.71 9.32 -0.12
C THR A 47 2.59 8.44 -0.68
N TYR A 48 1.68 9.00 -1.47
CA TYR A 48 0.65 8.23 -2.16
C TYR A 48 1.24 7.24 -3.17
N GLU A 49 2.17 7.69 -4.00
CA GLU A 49 2.84 6.83 -4.98
C GLU A 49 3.65 5.71 -4.32
N GLU A 50 4.36 6.00 -3.24
CA GLU A 50 5.14 5.03 -2.47
C GLU A 50 4.23 3.91 -1.92
N LYS A 51 3.14 4.28 -1.22
CA LYS A 51 2.16 3.32 -0.71
C LYS A 51 1.56 2.44 -1.81
N ARG A 52 1.18 3.03 -2.95
CA ARG A 52 0.63 2.26 -4.07
C ARG A 52 1.65 1.30 -4.69
N ARG A 53 2.93 1.66 -4.72
CA ARG A 53 3.98 0.74 -5.17
C ARG A 53 4.18 -0.40 -4.20
N GLU A 54 4.21 -0.13 -2.90
CA GLU A 54 4.31 -1.16 -1.87
C GLU A 54 3.13 -2.13 -1.95
N GLU A 55 1.90 -1.63 -2.02
CA GLU A 55 0.69 -2.44 -2.19
C GLU A 55 0.79 -3.34 -3.42
N LYS A 56 1.18 -2.79 -4.59
CA LYS A 56 1.35 -3.58 -5.82
C LYS A 56 2.48 -4.60 -5.74
N MET A 57 3.57 -4.30 -5.03
CA MET A 57 4.65 -5.26 -4.80
C MET A 57 4.16 -6.40 -3.92
N ILE A 58 3.44 -6.10 -2.84
CA ILE A 58 2.83 -7.09 -1.94
C ILE A 58 1.85 -7.97 -2.72
N GLU A 59 0.94 -7.37 -3.51
CA GLU A 59 0.00 -8.13 -4.35
C GLU A 59 0.72 -9.02 -5.37
N LYS A 60 1.81 -8.54 -5.98
CA LYS A 60 2.62 -9.35 -6.90
C LYS A 60 3.29 -10.51 -6.18
N HIS A 61 3.90 -10.27 -5.03
CA HIS A 61 4.53 -11.32 -4.22
C HIS A 61 3.50 -12.35 -3.77
N LEU A 62 2.31 -11.92 -3.34
CA LEU A 62 1.20 -12.81 -2.99
C LEU A 62 0.72 -13.65 -4.19
N LYS A 63 0.58 -13.04 -5.37
CA LYS A 63 0.23 -13.76 -6.62
C LYS A 63 1.32 -14.74 -7.04
N TRP A 64 2.59 -14.37 -6.90
CA TRP A 64 3.74 -15.22 -7.22
C TRP A 64 3.87 -16.40 -6.27
N ALA A 65 3.51 -16.23 -5.00
CA ALA A 65 3.55 -17.31 -4.04
C ALA A 65 2.54 -18.43 -4.37
N LYS A 66 1.58 -18.20 -5.30
CA LYS A 66 0.62 -19.21 -5.81
C LYS A 66 0.01 -20.05 -4.69
N PHE A 67 -0.30 -19.42 -3.55
CA PHE A 67 -0.87 -20.14 -2.42
C PHE A 67 -2.24 -20.72 -2.84
N PRO A 68 -2.43 -22.05 -2.78
CA PRO A 68 -3.70 -22.67 -3.15
C PRO A 68 -4.83 -22.32 -2.18
N TYR A 69 -4.49 -21.86 -0.97
CA TYR A 69 -5.41 -21.30 0.01
C TYR A 69 -4.71 -20.16 0.77
N GLN A 70 -5.36 -19.00 0.87
CA GLN A 70 -4.94 -17.95 1.80
C GLN A 70 -5.41 -18.33 3.21
N LYS A 71 -4.69 -19.23 3.88
CA LYS A 71 -4.93 -19.48 5.31
C LYS A 71 -4.27 -18.38 6.12
N SER A 72 -5.09 -17.54 6.75
CA SER A 72 -4.60 -16.61 7.77
C SER A 72 -4.29 -17.37 9.06
N LEU A 73 -3.37 -16.85 9.89
CA LEU A 73 -3.07 -17.42 11.22
C LEU A 73 -4.33 -17.58 12.10
N LYS A 74 -5.40 -16.82 11.82
CA LYS A 74 -6.69 -16.89 12.53
C LYS A 74 -7.52 -18.12 12.17
N GLU A 75 -7.30 -18.71 11.00
CA GLU A 75 -8.01 -19.91 10.51
C GLU A 75 -7.31 -21.21 10.88
N PHE A 76 -6.21 -21.14 11.64
CA PHE A 76 -5.55 -22.33 12.19
C PHE A 76 -6.36 -22.89 13.37
N ASP A 77 -7.01 -24.04 13.16
CA ASP A 77 -7.77 -24.69 14.21
C ASP A 77 -6.84 -25.44 15.17
N LEU A 78 -6.61 -24.83 16.33
CA LEU A 78 -5.71 -25.35 17.37
C LEU A 78 -6.20 -26.64 18.03
N LYS A 79 -7.41 -27.09 17.72
CA LYS A 79 -7.93 -28.39 18.15
C LYS A 79 -7.25 -29.56 17.43
N GLU A 80 -6.74 -29.35 16.22
CA GLU A 80 -6.08 -30.41 15.43
C GLU A 80 -4.61 -30.61 15.84
N GLN A 81 -4.01 -29.67 16.59
CA GLN A 81 -2.58 -29.72 16.93
C GLN A 81 -2.34 -29.46 18.43
N PRO A 82 -2.36 -30.50 19.28
CA PRO A 82 -2.26 -30.38 20.74
C PRO A 82 -0.89 -29.92 21.26
N SER A 83 0.12 -29.82 20.40
CA SER A 83 1.46 -29.35 20.74
C SER A 83 1.62 -27.82 20.71
N LEU A 84 0.67 -27.08 20.14
CA LEU A 84 0.72 -25.62 20.02
C LEU A 84 -0.34 -24.97 20.90
N SER A 85 0.08 -24.16 21.86
CA SER A 85 -0.87 -23.40 22.68
C SER A 85 -1.34 -22.12 21.98
N LYS A 86 -2.61 -21.72 22.22
CA LYS A 86 -3.16 -20.42 21.80
C LYS A 86 -2.27 -19.23 22.19
N ARG A 87 -1.57 -19.35 23.32
CA ARG A 87 -0.67 -18.31 23.84
C ARG A 87 0.56 -18.13 22.97
N GLN A 88 1.18 -19.23 22.53
CA GLN A 88 2.33 -19.19 21.62
C GLN A 88 1.95 -18.63 20.26
N LEU A 89 0.82 -19.05 19.68
CA LEU A 89 0.37 -18.48 18.40
C LEU A 89 0.06 -16.98 18.47
N ARG A 90 -0.50 -16.53 19.60
CA ARG A 90 -0.74 -15.10 19.83
C ARG A 90 0.56 -14.31 19.97
N GLN A 91 1.51 -14.82 20.75
CA GLN A 91 2.85 -14.24 20.83
C GLN A 91 3.52 -14.19 19.46
N LEU A 92 3.31 -15.22 18.62
CA LEU A 92 3.84 -15.19 17.27
C LEU A 92 3.14 -14.15 16.38
N SER A 93 1.84 -13.95 16.54
CA SER A 93 1.10 -12.91 15.81
C SER A 93 1.47 -11.48 16.22
N GLU A 94 2.03 -11.31 17.42
CA GLU A 94 2.50 -10.02 17.94
C GLU A 94 3.87 -9.63 17.34
N LEU A 95 4.49 -10.49 16.51
CA LEU A 95 5.76 -10.23 15.81
C LEU A 95 6.89 -9.78 16.75
N SER A 96 6.82 -10.13 18.03
CA SER A 96 7.74 -9.68 19.08
C SER A 96 9.20 -10.11 18.87
N TRP A 97 9.46 -11.00 17.91
CA TRP A 97 10.81 -11.45 17.52
C TRP A 97 11.47 -10.55 16.45
N LEU A 98 10.74 -9.61 15.85
CA LEU A 98 11.28 -8.67 14.85
C LEU A 98 11.88 -7.42 15.48
N GLU A 99 11.69 -7.23 16.79
CA GLU A 99 12.20 -6.11 17.58
C GLU A 99 13.56 -6.40 18.25
N GLU A 100 14.12 -7.60 18.05
CA GLU A 100 15.43 -8.04 18.56
C GLU A 100 16.50 -8.02 17.46
#